data_AF-A0A0F8VAF8-F1
#
_entry.id   AF-A0A0F8VAF8-F1
#
_cell.length_a   1.000
_cell.length_b   1.000
_cell.length_c   1.000
_cell.angle_alpha   90.00
_cell.angle_beta   90.00
_cell.angle_gamma   90.00
#
_symmetry.space_group_name_H-M   'P 1'
#
loop_
_entity.id
_entity.type
_entity.pdbx_description
1 polymer ?
#
loop_
_entity_poly.entity_id
_entity_poly.type
_entity_poly.pdbx_seq_one_letter_code
_entity_poly.pdbx_strand_id
1 'polypeptide(L)'
;MLDLNNYAKWQKMSINRKSIAVFLGLIITLMSFSSYYEFASNRINNRDSSENISKKKIPLTSNYHSPISILSNTDLDDFDNKTGSGTELDPYIIQDLIIDGGGFFSTFIIKDVTLYLTIRNLTIFNSLDYGFYIEDSPNLNLLSNKIYNNSDDGIFIDSYSGGGINITNNNIDNNMGEGIYLYYFGSSKMTINNNNIIDNSGNGIYLYYSDGAEVTIKNNTIKDNANNGIYLYRCDGAGFAILNNDITGNHDHGLSLYYSDYNKIIGNNISDNLDNGLIIWLSHHVNISYNFLSYQSRGIHLRDADYADIFNNIIIGRPFT
;
A
#
# COMPACT_ATOMS: atom_id res chain seq x y z
N MET A 1 36.84 -61.57 15.04
CA MET A 1 36.91 -60.36 14.19
C MET A 1 35.79 -60.46 13.18
N LEU A 2 34.79 -59.58 13.28
CA LEU A 2 33.78 -59.34 12.24
C LEU A 2 33.97 -57.89 11.81
N ASP A 3 34.24 -57.69 10.53
CA ASP A 3 34.75 -56.41 10.02
C ASP A 3 33.57 -55.48 9.65
N LEU A 4 33.44 -54.36 10.39
CA LEU A 4 32.26 -53.47 10.36
C LEU A 4 32.26 -52.47 9.18
N ASN A 5 33.05 -52.72 8.14
CA ASN A 5 33.46 -51.73 7.14
C ASN A 5 32.45 -51.40 6.02
N ASN A 6 31.19 -51.86 6.09
CA ASN A 6 30.17 -51.58 5.07
C ASN A 6 29.11 -50.52 5.44
N TYR A 7 29.10 -50.00 6.68
CA TYR A 7 28.12 -48.96 7.07
C TYR A 7 28.54 -47.51 6.74
N ALA A 8 29.80 -47.28 6.38
CA ALA A 8 30.35 -45.92 6.23
C ALA A 8 30.14 -45.27 4.83
N LYS A 9 29.49 -45.95 3.87
CA LYS A 9 29.40 -45.49 2.46
C LYS A 9 28.10 -44.78 2.06
N TRP A 10 27.13 -44.64 2.96
CA TRP A 10 25.79 -44.11 2.65
C TRP A 10 25.41 -42.79 3.34
N GLN A 11 26.36 -42.09 3.99
CA GLN A 11 26.03 -40.91 4.81
C GLN A 11 26.70 -39.59 4.39
N LYS A 12 27.04 -39.42 3.10
CA LYS A 12 27.53 -38.13 2.56
C LYS A 12 27.00 -37.77 1.16
N MET A 13 25.68 -37.61 1.07
CA MET A 13 25.06 -36.70 0.09
C MET A 13 24.18 -35.69 0.84
N SER A 14 24.81 -34.71 1.48
CA SER A 14 24.10 -33.53 1.97
C SER A 14 23.70 -32.67 0.77
N ILE A 15 22.48 -32.87 0.27
CA ILE A 15 21.94 -32.05 -0.81
C ILE A 15 21.89 -30.60 -0.31
N ASN A 16 22.59 -29.71 -1.00
CA ASN A 16 22.72 -28.31 -0.60
C ASN A 16 21.33 -27.64 -0.67
N ARG A 17 20.86 -27.05 0.43
CA ARG A 17 19.55 -26.37 0.49
C ARG A 17 19.41 -25.27 -0.57
N LYS A 18 20.51 -24.58 -0.94
CA LYS A 18 20.49 -23.61 -2.04
C LYS A 18 20.23 -24.26 -3.40
N SER A 19 20.77 -25.46 -3.64
CA SER A 19 20.50 -26.22 -4.87
C SER A 19 19.04 -26.72 -4.93
N ILE A 20 18.44 -27.08 -3.79
CA ILE A 20 17.01 -27.42 -3.72
C ILE A 20 16.15 -26.19 -4.03
N ALA A 21 16.46 -25.03 -3.44
CA ALA A 21 15.73 -23.78 -3.69
C ALA A 21 15.79 -23.36 -5.17
N VAL A 22 16.98 -23.42 -5.80
CA VAL A 22 17.13 -23.15 -7.24
C VAL A 22 16.36 -24.16 -8.09
N PHE A 23 16.37 -25.45 -7.73
CA PHE A 23 15.64 -26.47 -8.47
C PHE A 23 14.12 -26.34 -8.34
N LEU A 24 13.61 -25.97 -7.16
CA LEU A 24 12.19 -25.66 -6.95
C LEU A 24 11.77 -24.40 -7.71
N GLY A 25 12.59 -23.34 -7.73
CA GLY A 25 12.33 -22.15 -8.54
C GLY A 25 12.28 -22.44 -10.04
N LEU A 26 13.14 -23.33 -10.53
CA LEU A 26 13.12 -23.81 -11.92
C LEU A 26 11.85 -24.65 -12.21
N ILE A 27 11.37 -25.45 -11.26
CA ILE A 27 10.10 -26.19 -11.42
C ILE A 27 8.91 -25.23 -11.47
N ILE A 28 8.86 -24.23 -10.57
CA ILE A 28 7.75 -23.26 -10.52
C ILE A 28 7.68 -22.43 -11.81
N THR A 29 8.83 -21.97 -12.31
CA THR A 29 8.89 -21.23 -13.60
C THR A 29 8.55 -22.11 -14.81
N LEU A 30 8.97 -23.39 -14.84
CA LEU A 30 8.53 -24.32 -15.88
C LEU A 30 7.02 -24.61 -15.83
N MET A 31 6.44 -24.71 -14.61
CA MET A 31 5.00 -24.88 -14.44
C MET A 31 4.23 -23.65 -14.94
N SER A 32 4.62 -22.42 -14.58
CA SER A 32 3.95 -21.20 -15.07
C SER A 32 4.05 -21.05 -16.60
N PHE A 33 5.19 -21.41 -17.21
CA PHE A 33 5.31 -21.49 -18.67
C PHE A 33 4.37 -22.52 -19.29
N SER A 34 4.19 -23.69 -18.67
CA SER A 34 3.26 -24.71 -19.18
C SER A 34 1.80 -24.26 -19.12
N SER A 35 1.36 -23.65 -18.01
CA SER A 35 0.02 -23.07 -17.85
C SER A 35 -0.26 -21.97 -18.89
N TYR A 36 0.73 -21.10 -19.15
CA TYR A 36 0.63 -20.06 -20.17
C TYR A 36 0.51 -20.67 -21.57
N TYR A 37 1.28 -21.70 -21.89
CA TYR A 37 1.24 -22.36 -23.19
C TYR A 37 -0.09 -23.09 -23.44
N GLU A 38 -0.64 -23.73 -22.40
CA GLU A 38 -1.95 -24.40 -22.46
C GLU A 38 -3.09 -23.39 -22.62
N PHE A 39 -3.03 -22.25 -21.91
CA PHE A 39 -3.98 -21.13 -22.10
C PHE A 39 -3.91 -20.51 -23.50
N ALA A 40 -2.69 -20.28 -24.02
CA ALA A 40 -2.47 -19.75 -25.37
C ALA A 40 -2.96 -20.73 -26.45
N SER A 41 -2.65 -22.02 -26.31
CA SER A 41 -3.13 -23.09 -27.20
C SER A 41 -4.66 -23.17 -27.23
N ASN A 42 -5.30 -23.11 -26.07
CA ASN A 42 -6.76 -23.09 -25.96
C ASN A 42 -7.40 -21.84 -26.59
N ARG A 43 -6.72 -20.69 -26.65
CA ARG A 43 -7.18 -19.52 -27.44
C ARG A 43 -7.03 -19.70 -28.95
N ILE A 44 -6.01 -20.42 -29.41
CA ILE A 44 -5.75 -20.65 -30.84
C ILE A 44 -6.73 -21.68 -31.40
N ASN A 45 -6.91 -22.82 -30.72
CA ASN A 45 -7.82 -23.89 -31.15
C ASN A 45 -9.29 -23.43 -31.21
N ASN A 46 -9.69 -22.43 -30.41
CA ASN A 46 -11.03 -21.83 -30.46
C ASN A 46 -11.23 -20.79 -31.58
N ARG A 47 -10.26 -20.54 -32.46
CA ARG A 47 -10.39 -19.60 -33.60
C ARG A 47 -10.71 -20.23 -34.95
N ASP A 48 -10.51 -21.55 -35.11
CA ASP A 48 -10.60 -22.21 -36.43
C ASP A 48 -11.91 -22.98 -36.71
N SER A 49 -12.92 -22.90 -35.84
CA SER A 49 -14.28 -23.38 -36.13
C SER A 49 -15.19 -22.24 -36.62
N SER A 50 -15.15 -21.97 -37.92
CA SER A 50 -15.98 -20.92 -38.54
C SER A 50 -17.30 -21.46 -39.11
N GLU A 51 -18.43 -21.04 -38.52
CA GLU A 51 -19.73 -21.02 -39.20
C GLU A 51 -20.35 -19.61 -39.16
N ASN A 52 -21.01 -19.24 -40.26
CA ASN A 52 -21.47 -17.90 -40.54
C ASN A 52 -22.68 -17.50 -39.67
N ILE A 53 -22.47 -16.64 -38.68
CA ILE A 53 -23.53 -15.79 -38.11
C ILE A 53 -23.10 -14.32 -38.21
N SER A 54 -24.07 -13.47 -38.52
CA SER A 54 -23.94 -12.05 -38.85
C SER A 54 -22.92 -11.27 -38.02
N LYS A 55 -22.20 -10.33 -38.67
CA LYS A 55 -21.33 -9.32 -38.04
C LYS A 55 -22.15 -8.33 -37.19
N LYS A 56 -22.73 -8.80 -36.09
CA LYS A 56 -23.06 -7.92 -34.96
C LYS A 56 -21.71 -7.55 -34.34
N LYS A 57 -21.28 -6.30 -34.54
CA LYS A 57 -20.01 -5.78 -34.03
C LYS A 57 -20.11 -5.74 -32.49
N ILE A 58 -19.76 -6.85 -31.83
CA ILE A 58 -19.62 -6.89 -30.37
C ILE A 58 -18.57 -5.83 -30.01
N PRO A 59 -18.86 -4.85 -29.14
CA PRO A 59 -17.85 -3.90 -28.70
C PRO A 59 -16.84 -4.63 -27.81
N LEU A 60 -15.73 -5.06 -28.40
CA LEU A 60 -14.54 -5.48 -27.68
C LEU A 60 -13.71 -4.23 -27.35
N THR A 61 -14.25 -3.38 -26.47
CA THR A 61 -13.47 -2.39 -25.72
C THR A 61 -13.18 -3.00 -24.36
N SER A 62 -12.10 -3.79 -24.31
CA SER A 62 -11.58 -4.33 -23.07
C SER A 62 -10.98 -3.20 -22.25
N ASN A 63 -11.44 -2.98 -21.01
CA ASN A 63 -10.86 -1.99 -20.10
C ASN A 63 -9.47 -2.39 -19.56
N TYR A 64 -8.95 -3.56 -19.98
CA TYR A 64 -7.59 -3.97 -19.63
C TYR A 64 -6.53 -3.11 -20.34
N HIS A 65 -5.57 -2.62 -19.57
CA HIS A 65 -4.38 -1.92 -20.03
C HIS A 65 -3.13 -2.64 -19.49
N SER A 66 -2.00 -2.53 -20.21
CA SER A 66 -0.68 -2.94 -19.71
C SER A 66 -0.24 -2.04 -18.54
N PRO A 67 0.82 -2.37 -17.79
CA PRO A 67 1.42 -1.42 -16.84
C PRO A 67 1.67 -0.04 -17.46
N ILE A 68 1.46 1.02 -16.68
CA ILE A 68 1.51 2.42 -17.12
C ILE A 68 2.73 3.10 -16.48
N SER A 69 3.48 3.85 -17.29
CA SER A 69 4.54 4.73 -16.81
C SER A 69 4.36 6.12 -17.41
N ILE A 70 4.21 7.12 -16.55
CA ILE A 70 4.13 8.54 -16.90
C ILE A 70 5.30 9.20 -16.16
N LEU A 71 6.41 9.48 -16.87
CA LEU A 71 7.67 9.89 -16.27
C LEU A 71 7.98 11.38 -16.47
N SER A 72 7.00 12.11 -17.00
CA SER A 72 7.06 13.54 -17.30
C SER A 72 5.66 14.06 -17.70
N ASN A 73 5.49 15.38 -17.70
CA ASN A 73 4.30 16.00 -18.30
C ASN A 73 4.14 15.67 -19.81
N THR A 74 5.21 15.40 -20.55
CA THR A 74 5.15 15.09 -22.00
C THR A 74 4.66 13.67 -22.30
N ASP A 75 4.86 12.72 -21.39
CA ASP A 75 4.32 11.36 -21.57
C ASP A 75 2.78 11.35 -21.53
N LEU A 76 2.17 12.38 -20.92
CA LEU A 76 0.74 12.58 -20.97
C LEU A 76 0.25 12.99 -22.35
N ASP A 77 1.03 13.67 -23.20
CA ASP A 77 0.55 14.18 -24.50
C ASP A 77 0.07 13.02 -25.40
N ASP A 78 0.86 11.95 -25.49
CA ASP A 78 0.60 10.75 -26.29
C ASP A 78 -0.20 9.65 -25.55
N PHE A 79 -0.51 9.83 -24.26
CA PHE A 79 -1.29 8.82 -23.51
C PHE A 79 -2.78 8.83 -23.87
N ASP A 80 -3.26 7.81 -24.60
CA ASP A 80 -4.63 7.76 -25.14
C ASP A 80 -5.74 7.71 -24.08
N ASN A 81 -5.51 7.05 -22.93
CA ASN A 81 -6.53 6.78 -21.91
C ASN A 81 -6.74 7.94 -20.91
N LYS A 82 -6.70 9.19 -21.39
CA LYS A 82 -6.94 10.41 -20.59
C LYS A 82 -8.13 11.24 -21.10
N THR A 83 -8.74 11.99 -20.19
CA THR A 83 -9.72 13.06 -20.49
C THR A 83 -9.44 14.30 -19.65
N GLY A 84 -10.09 15.45 -19.89
CA GLY A 84 -9.85 16.70 -19.14
C GLY A 84 -10.64 16.87 -17.83
N SER A 85 -10.42 18.00 -17.16
CA SER A 85 -11.00 18.47 -15.88
C SER A 85 -10.56 17.79 -14.57
N GLY A 86 -9.37 17.20 -14.53
CA GLY A 86 -8.63 16.89 -13.30
C GLY A 86 -7.96 18.10 -12.63
N THR A 87 -8.53 19.31 -12.79
CA THR A 87 -8.09 20.70 -12.43
C THR A 87 -6.97 20.86 -11.39
N GLU A 88 -6.02 21.79 -11.52
CA GLU A 88 -6.12 23.12 -12.17
C GLU A 88 -5.46 23.21 -13.57
N LEU A 89 -6.07 23.77 -14.62
CA LEU A 89 -7.49 24.12 -14.82
C LEU A 89 -8.18 23.26 -15.90
N ASP A 90 -7.43 22.61 -16.79
CA ASP A 90 -7.90 21.46 -17.60
C ASP A 90 -6.86 20.33 -17.78
N PRO A 91 -6.17 19.85 -16.72
CA PRO A 91 -5.34 18.66 -16.77
C PRO A 91 -6.20 17.42 -16.49
N TYR A 92 -5.59 16.25 -16.33
CA TYR A 92 -6.23 15.03 -16.81
C TYR A 92 -6.94 14.14 -15.76
N ILE A 93 -7.92 13.39 -16.25
CA ILE A 93 -8.54 12.26 -15.58
C ILE A 93 -8.13 10.97 -16.30
N ILE A 94 -7.59 10.00 -15.57
CA ILE A 94 -7.31 8.64 -16.03
C ILE A 94 -8.24 7.71 -15.25
N GLN A 95 -9.07 6.92 -15.94
CA GLN A 95 -10.15 6.20 -15.26
C GLN A 95 -10.59 4.88 -15.88
N ASP A 96 -11.27 4.08 -15.05
CA ASP A 96 -12.01 2.86 -15.40
C ASP A 96 -11.16 1.75 -16.06
N LEU A 97 -9.83 1.74 -15.85
CA LEU A 97 -8.91 0.73 -16.37
C LEU A 97 -8.70 -0.43 -15.39
N ILE A 98 -8.43 -1.61 -15.95
CA ILE A 98 -7.94 -2.79 -15.21
C ILE A 98 -6.49 -3.00 -15.65
N ILE A 99 -5.55 -3.02 -14.70
CA ILE A 99 -4.11 -3.06 -14.96
C ILE A 99 -3.53 -4.22 -14.17
N ASP A 100 -3.05 -5.23 -14.90
CA ASP A 100 -2.35 -6.39 -14.38
C ASP A 100 -0.84 -6.14 -14.54
N GLY A 101 -0.12 -6.09 -13.42
CA GLY A 101 1.33 -5.94 -13.37
C GLY A 101 2.09 -7.11 -14.02
N GLY A 102 1.42 -8.24 -14.24
CA GLY A 102 1.98 -9.43 -14.87
C GLY A 102 3.10 -10.12 -14.07
N GLY A 103 3.34 -9.71 -12.82
CA GLY A 103 4.50 -10.11 -12.02
C GLY A 103 5.80 -9.40 -12.40
N PHE A 104 5.74 -8.17 -12.94
CA PHE A 104 6.90 -7.36 -13.32
C PHE A 104 6.79 -5.91 -12.84
N PHE A 105 7.89 -5.39 -12.29
CA PHE A 105 8.07 -4.00 -11.82
C PHE A 105 6.88 -3.44 -11.02
N SER A 106 6.70 -2.11 -11.01
CA SER A 106 5.52 -1.42 -10.48
C SER A 106 4.42 -1.28 -11.55
N THR A 107 3.14 -1.32 -11.16
CA THR A 107 2.02 -1.43 -12.12
C THR A 107 1.61 -0.07 -12.70
N PHE A 108 1.62 1.00 -11.91
CA PHE A 108 1.38 2.37 -12.36
C PHE A 108 2.45 3.30 -11.77
N ILE A 109 3.35 3.80 -12.62
CA ILE A 109 4.41 4.74 -12.26
C ILE A 109 4.01 6.16 -12.68
N ILE A 110 4.15 7.11 -11.76
CA ILE A 110 3.99 8.55 -11.99
C ILE A 110 5.26 9.22 -11.46
N LYS A 111 6.01 9.90 -12.31
CA LYS A 111 7.25 10.58 -11.96
C LYS A 111 7.33 11.95 -12.63
N ASP A 112 7.81 12.96 -11.91
CA ASP A 112 8.07 14.31 -12.43
C ASP A 112 6.84 14.96 -13.13
N VAL A 113 5.62 14.61 -12.69
CA VAL A 113 4.36 15.14 -13.24
C VAL A 113 3.85 16.29 -12.37
N THR A 114 3.88 17.51 -12.93
CA THR A 114 3.39 18.72 -12.25
C THR A 114 1.97 19.12 -12.66
N LEU A 115 1.45 18.57 -13.76
CA LEU A 115 0.03 18.69 -14.13
C LEU A 115 -0.86 17.98 -13.09
N TYR A 116 -2.04 18.53 -12.80
CA TYR A 116 -2.95 17.87 -11.85
C TYR A 116 -3.58 16.63 -12.49
N LEU A 117 -3.49 15.47 -11.83
CA LEU A 117 -4.13 14.24 -12.30
C LEU A 117 -5.18 13.75 -11.31
N THR A 118 -6.35 13.37 -11.83
CA THR A 118 -7.33 12.58 -11.08
C THR A 118 -7.35 11.16 -11.62
N ILE A 119 -6.88 10.23 -10.81
CA ILE A 119 -6.74 8.82 -11.18
C ILE A 119 -7.78 8.04 -10.39
N ARG A 120 -8.79 7.50 -11.09
CA ARG A 120 -10.00 6.99 -10.44
C ARG A 120 -10.59 5.72 -11.01
N ASN A 121 -11.25 4.94 -10.17
CA ASN A 121 -11.89 3.68 -10.54
C ASN A 121 -10.93 2.67 -11.22
N LEU A 122 -9.61 2.77 -10.98
CA LEU A 122 -8.67 1.80 -11.51
C LEU A 122 -8.68 0.52 -10.67
N THR A 123 -8.43 -0.61 -11.32
CA THR A 123 -8.18 -1.90 -10.67
C THR A 123 -6.74 -2.31 -10.95
N ILE A 124 -5.87 -2.26 -9.95
CA ILE A 124 -4.41 -2.46 -10.06
C ILE A 124 -4.00 -3.66 -9.20
N PHE A 125 -3.32 -4.63 -9.80
CA PHE A 125 -2.91 -5.84 -9.10
C PHE A 125 -1.72 -6.56 -9.75
N ASN A 126 -1.14 -7.54 -9.03
CA ASN A 126 -0.11 -8.46 -9.54
C ASN A 126 1.18 -7.76 -10.00
N SER A 127 1.61 -6.71 -9.29
CA SER A 127 2.95 -6.14 -9.44
C SER A 127 4.05 -6.99 -8.80
N LEU A 128 5.28 -6.82 -9.27
CA LEU A 128 6.49 -7.33 -8.57
C LEU A 128 7.00 -6.36 -7.50
N ASP A 129 6.74 -5.08 -7.72
CA ASP A 129 7.04 -3.99 -6.80
C ASP A 129 5.69 -3.40 -6.34
N TYR A 130 5.50 -2.09 -6.49
CA TYR A 130 4.36 -1.33 -5.99
C TYR A 130 3.14 -1.33 -6.93
N GLY A 131 1.93 -1.27 -6.37
CA GLY A 131 0.71 -1.03 -7.15
C GLY A 131 0.75 0.34 -7.84
N PHE A 132 0.89 1.41 -7.05
CA PHE A 132 1.27 2.74 -7.51
C PHE A 132 2.68 3.08 -7.02
N TYR A 133 3.52 3.61 -7.91
CA TYR A 133 4.75 4.33 -7.56
C TYR A 133 4.61 5.80 -7.97
N ILE A 134 4.78 6.70 -7.01
CA ILE A 134 4.68 8.15 -7.22
C ILE A 134 5.98 8.82 -6.79
N GLU A 135 6.67 9.48 -7.71
CA GLU A 135 7.89 10.24 -7.46
C GLU A 135 7.70 11.72 -7.85
N ASP A 136 8.00 12.64 -6.93
CA ASP A 136 7.98 14.12 -7.14
C ASP A 136 6.82 14.67 -8.01
N SER A 137 5.61 14.13 -7.79
CA SER A 137 4.40 14.45 -8.55
C SER A 137 3.30 14.99 -7.63
N PRO A 138 3.24 16.32 -7.39
CA PRO A 138 2.62 16.87 -6.18
C PRO A 138 1.12 17.15 -6.28
N ASN A 139 0.50 16.94 -7.46
CA ASN A 139 -0.86 17.39 -7.76
C ASN A 139 -1.78 16.21 -8.12
N LEU A 140 -1.92 15.23 -7.22
CA LEU A 140 -2.59 13.95 -7.52
C LEU A 140 -3.83 13.71 -6.67
N ASN A 141 -4.93 13.30 -7.31
CA ASN A 141 -6.14 12.80 -6.66
C ASN A 141 -6.33 11.32 -7.00
N LEU A 142 -5.95 10.41 -6.09
CA LEU A 142 -6.22 8.98 -6.20
C LEU A 142 -7.60 8.69 -5.58
N LEU A 143 -8.60 8.41 -6.41
CA LEU A 143 -10.01 8.34 -5.99
C LEU A 143 -10.67 6.99 -6.34
N SER A 144 -11.17 6.26 -5.34
CA SER A 144 -12.00 5.06 -5.57
C SER A 144 -11.30 3.95 -6.39
N ASN A 145 -9.98 3.83 -6.30
CA ASN A 145 -9.22 2.76 -6.94
C ASN A 145 -9.24 1.49 -6.06
N LYS A 146 -9.12 0.32 -6.69
CA LYS A 146 -8.88 -0.96 -6.04
C LYS A 146 -7.43 -1.41 -6.32
N ILE A 147 -6.63 -1.58 -5.28
CA ILE A 147 -5.19 -1.87 -5.37
C ILE A 147 -4.90 -3.10 -4.50
N TYR A 148 -4.51 -4.22 -5.10
CA TYR A 148 -4.40 -5.47 -4.34
C TYR A 148 -3.42 -6.50 -4.91
N ASN A 149 -2.97 -7.46 -4.08
CA ASN A 149 -2.07 -8.54 -4.49
C ASN A 149 -0.81 -8.05 -5.24
N ASN A 150 -0.21 -6.94 -4.79
CA ASN A 150 1.10 -6.49 -5.28
C ASN A 150 2.20 -7.05 -4.37
N SER A 151 3.38 -7.31 -4.93
CA SER A 151 4.46 -8.01 -4.21
C SER A 151 5.32 -7.11 -3.32
N ASP A 152 5.05 -5.81 -3.33
CA ASP A 152 5.50 -4.81 -2.35
C ASP A 152 4.30 -3.93 -1.94
N ASP A 153 4.49 -2.63 -1.66
CA ASP A 153 3.42 -1.71 -1.23
C ASP A 153 2.23 -1.58 -2.20
N GLY A 154 1.05 -1.26 -1.66
CA GLY A 154 -0.11 -0.85 -2.45
C GLY A 154 0.11 0.50 -3.14
N ILE A 155 0.47 1.53 -2.37
CA ILE A 155 0.82 2.87 -2.86
C ILE A 155 2.13 3.31 -2.21
N PHE A 156 3.19 3.45 -3.00
CA PHE A 156 4.48 4.02 -2.58
C PHE A 156 4.63 5.45 -3.13
N ILE A 157 5.00 6.40 -2.25
CA ILE A 157 5.16 7.84 -2.58
C ILE A 157 6.51 8.33 -2.06
N ASP A 158 7.39 8.79 -2.95
CA ASP A 158 8.66 9.46 -2.65
C ASP A 158 8.64 10.87 -3.26
N SER A 159 8.31 11.91 -2.47
CA SER A 159 8.05 13.23 -3.03
C SER A 159 8.40 14.36 -2.07
N TYR A 160 9.43 15.13 -2.43
CA TYR A 160 9.81 16.38 -1.79
C TYR A 160 9.16 17.60 -2.47
N SER A 161 8.61 17.42 -3.67
CA SER A 161 7.95 18.49 -4.42
C SER A 161 6.67 19.01 -3.74
N GLY A 162 6.55 20.33 -3.63
CA GLY A 162 5.45 21.01 -2.94
C GLY A 162 4.10 20.93 -3.67
N GLY A 163 3.05 20.48 -2.98
CA GLY A 163 1.66 20.56 -3.46
C GLY A 163 0.65 19.82 -2.58
N GLY A 164 -0.37 19.24 -3.21
CA GLY A 164 -1.51 18.60 -2.55
C GLY A 164 -1.86 17.24 -3.17
N ILE A 165 -1.54 16.14 -2.45
CA ILE A 165 -1.97 14.79 -2.83
C ILE A 165 -3.21 14.38 -2.01
N ASN A 166 -4.22 13.83 -2.67
CA ASN A 166 -5.43 13.31 -2.02
C ASN A 166 -5.63 11.84 -2.36
N ILE A 167 -5.62 10.97 -1.34
CA ILE A 167 -5.90 9.54 -1.45
C ILE A 167 -7.26 9.31 -0.80
N THR A 168 -8.32 9.13 -1.59
CA THR A 168 -9.70 9.11 -1.09
C THR A 168 -10.55 7.94 -1.60
N ASN A 169 -11.31 7.31 -0.70
CA ASN A 169 -12.25 6.21 -0.99
C ASN A 169 -11.61 4.97 -1.67
N ASN A 170 -10.29 4.79 -1.63
CA ASN A 170 -9.62 3.65 -2.24
C ASN A 170 -9.76 2.39 -1.37
N ASN A 171 -9.69 1.23 -1.99
CA ASN A 171 -9.62 -0.07 -1.33
C ASN A 171 -8.27 -0.72 -1.62
N ILE A 172 -7.46 -0.87 -0.59
CA ILE A 172 -6.05 -1.28 -0.66
C ILE A 172 -5.89 -2.55 0.18
N ASP A 173 -5.84 -3.71 -0.48
CA ASP A 173 -5.94 -5.01 0.20
C ASP A 173 -4.88 -6.04 -0.22
N ASN A 174 -4.45 -6.90 0.70
CA ASN A 174 -3.60 -8.07 0.39
C ASN A 174 -2.27 -7.74 -0.35
N ASN A 175 -1.67 -6.56 -0.13
CA ASN A 175 -0.34 -6.25 -0.65
C ASN A 175 0.76 -6.82 0.27
N MET A 176 1.90 -7.20 -0.28
CA MET A 176 2.98 -7.85 0.48
C MET A 176 3.92 -6.86 1.19
N GLY A 177 3.83 -5.57 0.86
CA GLY A 177 4.39 -4.47 1.62
C GLY A 177 3.32 -3.74 2.45
N GLU A 178 3.52 -2.44 2.62
CA GLU A 178 2.61 -1.49 3.27
C GLU A 178 1.33 -1.27 2.44
N GLY A 179 0.23 -0.87 3.08
CA GLY A 179 -0.95 -0.41 2.34
C GLY A 179 -0.65 0.91 1.60
N ILE A 180 -0.25 1.93 2.36
CA ILE A 180 0.24 3.22 1.84
C ILE A 180 1.56 3.55 2.55
N TYR A 181 2.63 3.76 1.78
CA TYR A 181 3.92 4.21 2.29
C TYR A 181 4.30 5.57 1.70
N LEU A 182 4.49 6.55 2.58
CA LEU A 182 5.12 7.84 2.28
C LEU A 182 6.57 7.82 2.76
N TYR A 183 7.48 7.93 1.81
CA TYR A 183 8.91 8.07 2.01
C TYR A 183 9.29 9.54 1.77
N TYR A 184 9.94 10.16 2.74
CA TYR A 184 10.47 11.52 2.67
C TYR A 184 9.50 12.62 2.17
N PHE A 185 8.24 12.59 2.61
CA PHE A 185 7.24 13.57 2.17
C PHE A 185 7.38 14.92 2.92
N GLY A 186 8.25 15.81 2.45
CA GLY A 186 8.55 17.09 3.10
C GLY A 186 7.79 18.30 2.52
N SER A 187 7.49 19.30 3.36
CA SER A 187 6.92 20.62 2.97
C SER A 187 5.65 20.61 2.11
N SER A 188 4.88 19.52 2.14
CA SER A 188 3.74 19.27 1.26
C SER A 188 2.46 18.95 2.03
N LYS A 189 1.30 19.03 1.36
CA LYS A 189 0.00 18.71 1.95
C LYS A 189 -0.49 17.35 1.45
N MET A 190 -0.99 16.51 2.35
CA MET A 190 -1.67 15.28 1.93
C MET A 190 -2.95 15.04 2.74
N THR A 191 -3.99 14.54 2.07
CA THR A 191 -5.18 13.98 2.73
C THR A 191 -5.35 12.51 2.37
N ILE A 192 -5.33 11.63 3.37
CA ILE A 192 -5.70 10.22 3.27
C ILE A 192 -7.07 10.06 3.93
N ASN A 193 -8.15 9.92 3.16
CA ASN A 193 -9.53 10.01 3.65
C ASN A 193 -10.46 8.88 3.18
N ASN A 194 -11.23 8.27 4.09
CA ASN A 194 -12.25 7.25 3.77
C ASN A 194 -11.72 6.00 3.02
N ASN A 195 -10.43 5.67 3.12
CA ASN A 195 -9.89 4.47 2.47
C ASN A 195 -10.13 3.23 3.33
N ASN A 196 -10.26 2.07 2.68
CA ASN A 196 -10.26 0.76 3.33
C ASN A 196 -8.89 0.11 3.07
N ILE A 197 -8.11 -0.12 4.13
CA ILE A 197 -6.71 -0.54 4.05
C ILE A 197 -6.53 -1.79 4.92
N ILE A 198 -6.58 -2.97 4.29
CA ILE A 198 -6.78 -4.24 4.99
C ILE A 198 -5.84 -5.36 4.55
N ASP A 199 -5.52 -6.28 5.46
CA ASP A 199 -4.79 -7.52 5.16
C ASP A 199 -3.43 -7.32 4.45
N ASN A 200 -2.79 -6.14 4.57
CA ASN A 200 -1.46 -5.90 4.00
C ASN A 200 -0.37 -6.48 4.92
N SER A 201 0.74 -6.94 4.35
CA SER A 201 1.79 -7.64 5.10
C SER A 201 2.81 -6.71 5.78
N GLY A 202 2.73 -5.40 5.51
CA GLY A 202 3.38 -4.32 6.26
C GLY A 202 2.44 -3.69 7.30
N ASN A 203 2.61 -2.39 7.55
CA ASN A 203 1.62 -1.57 8.24
C ASN A 203 0.48 -1.20 7.26
N GLY A 204 -0.66 -0.73 7.79
CA GLY A 204 -1.71 -0.17 6.95
C GLY A 204 -1.27 1.14 6.29
N ILE A 205 -0.79 2.10 7.09
CA ILE A 205 -0.21 3.35 6.61
C ILE A 205 1.13 3.59 7.31
N TYR A 206 2.19 3.85 6.55
CA TYR A 206 3.51 4.22 7.07
C TYR A 206 3.99 5.56 6.50
N LEU A 207 4.49 6.44 7.37
CA LEU A 207 5.16 7.69 7.00
C LEU A 207 6.56 7.71 7.62
N TYR A 208 7.57 8.01 6.79
CA TYR A 208 8.98 7.99 7.16
C TYR A 208 9.68 9.28 6.71
N TYR A 209 10.33 10.00 7.64
CA TYR A 209 11.03 11.27 7.40
C TYR A 209 10.19 12.34 6.65
N SER A 210 8.92 12.50 7.03
CA SER A 210 7.99 13.48 6.44
C SER A 210 7.96 14.81 7.21
N ASP A 211 9.08 15.19 7.82
CA ASP A 211 9.20 16.38 8.67
C ASP A 211 8.79 17.67 7.91
N GLY A 212 7.96 18.50 8.56
CA GLY A 212 7.48 19.77 8.01
C GLY A 212 6.32 19.68 7.00
N ALA A 213 5.75 18.50 6.73
CA ALA A 213 4.52 18.36 5.95
C ALA A 213 3.23 18.62 6.76
N GLU A 214 2.12 18.78 6.05
CA GLU A 214 0.77 18.82 6.60
C GLU A 214 -0.03 17.60 6.12
N VAL A 215 0.03 16.48 6.86
CA VAL A 215 -0.72 15.26 6.50
C VAL A 215 -1.94 15.05 7.40
N THR A 216 -3.12 14.95 6.79
CA THR A 216 -4.37 14.58 7.46
C THR A 216 -4.79 13.16 7.09
N ILE A 217 -4.74 12.24 8.05
CA ILE A 217 -5.22 10.86 7.90
C ILE A 217 -6.57 10.76 8.63
N LYS A 218 -7.68 10.61 7.91
CA LYS A 218 -9.01 10.68 8.53
C LYS A 218 -10.06 9.70 8.00
N ASN A 219 -10.94 9.25 8.89
CA ASN A 219 -12.10 8.41 8.55
C ASN A 219 -11.75 7.11 7.79
N ASN A 220 -10.50 6.62 7.84
CA ASN A 220 -10.10 5.40 7.16
C ASN A 220 -10.42 4.18 8.03
N THR A 221 -10.73 3.04 7.40
CA THR A 221 -10.76 1.72 8.06
C THR A 221 -9.43 1.05 7.78
N ILE A 222 -8.68 0.73 8.84
CA ILE A 222 -7.31 0.22 8.77
C ILE A 222 -7.23 -1.03 9.64
N LYS A 223 -7.26 -2.20 9.00
CA LYS A 223 -7.63 -3.44 9.68
C LYS A 223 -6.81 -4.67 9.28
N ASP A 224 -6.51 -5.53 10.26
CA ASP A 224 -5.85 -6.84 10.09
C ASP A 224 -4.49 -6.78 9.33
N ASN A 225 -3.82 -5.62 9.29
CA ASN A 225 -2.49 -5.50 8.68
C ASN A 225 -1.44 -6.16 9.60
N ALA A 226 -0.38 -6.73 9.01
CA ALA A 226 0.53 -7.62 9.73
C ALA A 226 1.54 -6.91 10.65
N ASN A 227 1.69 -5.59 10.55
CA ASN A 227 2.41 -4.75 11.51
C ASN A 227 1.44 -3.77 12.18
N ASN A 228 1.73 -2.46 12.17
CA ASN A 228 0.92 -1.44 12.79
C ASN A 228 -0.29 -1.07 11.92
N GLY A 229 -1.33 -0.48 12.51
CA GLY A 229 -2.37 0.21 11.74
C GLY A 229 -1.80 1.45 11.04
N ILE A 230 -1.33 2.41 11.84
CA ILE A 230 -0.61 3.60 11.36
C ILE A 230 0.75 3.71 12.06
N TYR A 231 1.82 3.94 11.31
CA TYR A 231 3.15 4.23 11.86
C TYR A 231 3.68 5.57 11.32
N LEU A 232 4.10 6.45 12.22
CA LEU A 232 4.83 7.69 11.96
C LEU A 232 6.25 7.55 12.53
N TYR A 233 7.26 7.71 11.67
CA TYR A 233 8.66 7.81 12.06
C TYR A 233 9.26 9.08 11.47
N ARG A 234 9.72 10.02 12.31
CA ARG A 234 10.20 11.33 11.86
C ARG A 234 9.16 12.06 11.01
N CYS A 235 8.10 12.45 11.69
CA CYS A 235 6.98 13.21 11.16
C CYS A 235 6.70 14.40 12.09
N ASP A 236 7.70 15.25 12.27
CA ASP A 236 7.63 16.45 13.09
C ASP A 236 6.83 17.54 12.37
N GLY A 237 5.73 18.01 12.97
CA GLY A 237 5.01 19.16 12.42
C GLY A 237 3.60 19.38 12.95
N ALA A 238 3.23 20.64 13.19
CA ALA A 238 1.92 21.03 13.71
C ALA A 238 0.72 20.73 12.77
N GLY A 239 1.00 20.29 11.54
CA GLY A 239 0.03 19.93 10.50
C GLY A 239 -0.40 18.46 10.52
N PHE A 240 0.28 17.57 11.23
CA PHE A 240 -0.07 16.15 11.27
C PHE A 240 -1.32 15.90 12.13
N ALA A 241 -2.35 15.30 11.51
CA ALA A 241 -3.65 15.07 12.13
C ALA A 241 -4.23 13.70 11.76
N ILE A 242 -4.36 12.83 12.75
CA ILE A 242 -4.98 11.50 12.64
C ILE A 242 -6.36 11.56 13.30
N LEU A 243 -7.42 11.57 12.49
CA LEU A 243 -8.78 11.97 12.92
C LEU A 243 -9.84 10.91 12.59
N ASN A 244 -10.57 10.42 13.60
CA ASN A 244 -11.75 9.56 13.41
C ASN A 244 -11.51 8.28 12.56
N ASN A 245 -10.31 7.72 12.56
CA ASN A 245 -10.03 6.46 11.87
C ASN A 245 -10.51 5.27 12.72
N ASP A 246 -10.81 4.16 12.05
CA ASP A 246 -11.17 2.88 12.64
C ASP A 246 -10.00 1.90 12.46
N ILE A 247 -9.21 1.71 13.51
CA ILE A 247 -7.90 1.06 13.48
C ILE A 247 -7.96 -0.23 14.31
N THR A 248 -8.23 -1.36 13.66
CA THR A 248 -8.63 -2.59 14.36
C THR A 248 -7.87 -3.85 13.97
N GLY A 249 -7.61 -4.75 14.92
CA GLY A 249 -7.07 -6.08 14.63
C GLY A 249 -5.65 -6.14 14.05
N ASN A 250 -4.91 -5.03 13.94
CA ASN A 250 -3.57 -5.02 13.36
C ASN A 250 -2.59 -5.78 14.29
N HIS A 251 -1.65 -6.51 13.70
CA HIS A 251 -0.86 -7.53 14.41
C HIS A 251 0.35 -7.00 15.20
N ASP A 252 0.59 -5.68 15.21
CA ASP A 252 1.49 -5.03 16.17
C ASP A 252 0.74 -3.99 17.02
N HIS A 253 0.96 -2.69 16.80
CA HIS A 253 0.24 -1.63 17.51
C HIS A 253 -0.86 -1.03 16.63
N GLY A 254 -1.90 -0.44 17.23
CA GLY A 254 -2.90 0.31 16.47
C GLY A 254 -2.25 1.52 15.79
N LEU A 255 -1.62 2.37 16.60
CA LEU A 255 -0.97 3.58 16.14
C LEU A 255 0.37 3.83 16.85
N SER A 256 1.39 4.18 16.07
CA SER A 256 2.76 4.32 16.54
C SER A 256 3.38 5.64 16.11
N LEU A 257 3.87 6.44 17.07
CA LEU A 257 4.68 7.64 16.82
C LEU A 257 6.09 7.44 17.38
N TYR A 258 7.09 7.66 16.53
CA TYR A 258 8.50 7.58 16.89
C TYR A 258 9.25 8.79 16.32
N TYR A 259 9.93 9.58 17.16
CA TYR A 259 10.49 10.89 16.78
C TYR A 259 9.49 11.74 15.96
N SER A 260 8.26 11.95 16.45
CA SER A 260 7.18 12.61 15.70
C SER A 260 6.44 13.64 16.57
N ASP A 261 7.01 14.83 16.70
CA ASP A 261 6.52 15.92 17.56
C ASP A 261 5.30 16.66 16.95
N TYR A 262 4.51 17.34 17.81
CA TYR A 262 3.39 18.23 17.46
C TYR A 262 2.18 17.59 16.76
N ASN A 263 2.06 16.27 16.84
CA ASN A 263 1.01 15.47 16.22
C ASN A 263 -0.35 15.56 16.95
N LYS A 264 -1.46 15.42 16.21
CA LYS A 264 -2.84 15.37 16.76
C LYS A 264 -3.49 14.02 16.48
N ILE A 265 -3.94 13.33 17.51
CA ILE A 265 -4.61 12.02 17.45
C ILE A 265 -5.98 12.19 18.11
N ILE A 266 -7.03 12.35 17.29
CA ILE A 266 -8.35 12.78 17.79
C ILE A 266 -9.48 11.88 17.28
N GLY A 267 -10.35 11.43 18.19
CA GLY A 267 -11.61 10.77 17.84
C GLY A 267 -11.50 9.38 17.21
N ASN A 268 -10.31 8.78 17.19
CA ASN A 268 -10.08 7.47 16.55
C ASN A 268 -10.68 6.33 17.40
N ASN A 269 -11.24 5.32 16.72
CA ASN A 269 -11.51 4.01 17.31
C ASN A 269 -10.27 3.14 17.10
N ILE A 270 -9.69 2.64 18.20
CA ILE A 270 -8.50 1.79 18.16
C ILE A 270 -8.80 0.56 19.00
N SER A 271 -9.02 -0.60 18.39
CA SER A 271 -9.38 -1.80 19.15
C SER A 271 -8.75 -3.10 18.66
N ASP A 272 -8.59 -4.07 19.56
CA ASP A 272 -8.19 -5.44 19.22
C ASP A 272 -6.82 -5.58 18.51
N ASN A 273 -6.00 -4.52 18.50
CA ASN A 273 -4.62 -4.56 18.00
C ASN A 273 -3.71 -5.32 18.99
N LEU A 274 -2.72 -6.07 18.49
CA LEU A 274 -2.09 -7.15 19.26
C LEU A 274 -1.31 -6.69 20.52
N ASP A 275 -0.60 -5.57 20.46
CA ASP A 275 0.08 -4.99 21.64
C ASP A 275 -0.51 -3.63 22.05
N ASN A 276 0.11 -2.51 21.69
CA ASN A 276 -0.33 -1.19 22.15
C ASN A 276 -1.42 -0.62 21.24
N GLY A 277 -2.42 0.05 21.80
CA GLY A 277 -3.40 0.78 21.00
C GLY A 277 -2.74 2.02 20.40
N LEU A 278 -2.07 2.78 21.27
CA LEU A 278 -1.24 3.91 20.92
C LEU A 278 0.11 3.81 21.62
N ILE A 279 1.22 3.92 20.88
CA ILE A 279 2.55 4.20 21.45
C ILE A 279 3.06 5.56 20.98
N ILE A 280 3.59 6.34 21.93
CA ILE A 280 4.32 7.57 21.69
C ILE A 280 5.72 7.38 22.25
N TRP A 281 6.75 7.42 21.40
CA TRP A 281 8.13 7.24 21.83
C TRP A 281 9.04 8.34 21.26
N LEU A 282 9.79 9.03 22.13
CA LEU A 282 10.72 10.11 21.77
C LEU A 282 10.03 11.22 20.96
N SER A 283 8.76 11.49 21.29
CA SER A 283 7.84 12.34 20.53
C SER A 283 7.04 13.22 21.50
N HIS A 284 7.01 14.53 21.24
CA HIS A 284 6.62 15.57 22.19
C HIS A 284 5.44 16.40 21.68
N HIS A 285 4.79 17.15 22.57
CA HIS A 285 3.69 18.06 22.20
C HIS A 285 2.52 17.38 21.45
N VAL A 286 2.28 16.10 21.73
CA VAL A 286 1.24 15.30 21.08
C VAL A 286 -0.11 15.51 21.76
N ASN A 287 -1.16 15.85 21.00
CA ASN A 287 -2.53 15.93 21.51
C ASN A 287 -3.24 14.59 21.28
N ILE A 288 -3.70 13.95 22.35
CA ILE A 288 -4.43 12.68 22.30
C ILE A 288 -5.80 12.92 22.96
N SER A 289 -6.85 13.10 22.16
CA SER A 289 -8.17 13.41 22.72
C SER A 289 -9.36 12.75 22.02
N TYR A 290 -10.41 12.46 22.80
CA TYR A 290 -11.67 11.84 22.31
C TYR A 290 -11.52 10.46 21.64
N ASN A 291 -10.37 9.80 21.75
CA ASN A 291 -10.16 8.47 21.17
C ASN A 291 -10.83 7.40 22.05
N PHE A 292 -11.28 6.32 21.42
CA PHE A 292 -11.75 5.10 22.08
C PHE A 292 -10.72 4.00 21.88
N LEU A 293 -10.17 3.46 22.97
CA LEU A 293 -9.14 2.42 22.95
C LEU A 293 -9.63 1.20 23.73
N SER A 294 -9.71 0.01 23.12
CA SER A 294 -10.22 -1.20 23.78
C SER A 294 -9.58 -2.51 23.30
N TYR A 295 -9.58 -3.53 24.19
CA TYR A 295 -9.21 -4.92 23.88
C TYR A 295 -7.76 -5.20 23.43
N GLN A 296 -6.91 -4.17 23.30
CA GLN A 296 -5.46 -4.30 23.12
C GLN A 296 -4.71 -4.62 24.44
N SER A 297 -3.43 -5.03 24.36
CA SER A 297 -2.56 -5.33 25.51
C SER A 297 -2.35 -4.12 26.44
N ARG A 298 -2.17 -2.91 25.87
CA ARG A 298 -2.12 -1.63 26.59
C ARG A 298 -2.77 -0.52 25.77
N GLY A 299 -3.53 0.37 26.40
CA GLY A 299 -4.20 1.50 25.74
C GLY A 299 -3.20 2.51 25.16
N ILE A 300 -2.63 3.35 26.02
CA ILE A 300 -1.63 4.36 25.63
C ILE A 300 -0.30 4.05 26.33
N HIS A 301 0.78 3.92 25.58
CA HIS A 301 2.15 3.80 26.08
C HIS A 301 2.93 5.09 25.80
N LEU A 302 3.53 5.70 26.82
CA LEU A 302 4.33 6.93 26.67
C LEU A 302 5.77 6.66 27.10
N ARG A 303 6.72 6.94 26.22
CA ARG A 303 8.14 6.77 26.51
C ARG A 303 8.95 7.95 26.01
N ASP A 304 9.65 8.63 26.91
CA ASP A 304 10.46 9.81 26.58
C ASP A 304 9.62 10.84 25.76
N ALA A 305 8.40 11.13 26.24
CA ALA A 305 7.34 11.81 25.49
C ALA A 305 6.75 12.98 26.31
N ASP A 306 7.50 14.08 26.41
CA ASP A 306 7.07 15.25 27.21
C ASP A 306 5.97 16.06 26.51
N TYR A 307 5.18 16.79 27.32
CA TYR A 307 4.11 17.68 26.87
C TYR A 307 2.99 16.99 26.06
N ALA A 308 2.69 15.72 26.34
CA ALA A 308 1.52 15.04 25.79
C ALA A 308 0.21 15.52 26.47
N ASP A 309 -0.69 16.14 25.71
CA ASP A 309 -2.01 16.58 26.17
C ASP A 309 -3.03 15.44 26.01
N ILE A 310 -3.35 14.74 27.10
CA ILE A 310 -4.23 13.55 27.08
C ILE A 310 -5.52 13.81 27.84
N PHE A 311 -6.65 13.93 27.12
CA PHE A 311 -7.95 14.24 27.73
C PHE A 311 -9.14 13.66 26.96
N ASN A 312 -10.25 13.40 27.66
CA ASN A 312 -11.52 12.91 27.09
C ASN A 312 -11.43 11.58 26.28
N ASN A 313 -10.36 10.80 26.43
CA ASN A 313 -10.26 9.45 25.86
C ASN A 313 -11.01 8.42 26.71
N ILE A 314 -11.59 7.41 26.07
CA ILE A 314 -12.18 6.24 26.73
C ILE A 314 -11.22 5.07 26.53
N ILE A 315 -10.70 4.51 27.62
CA ILE A 315 -9.73 3.39 27.54
C ILE A 315 -10.25 2.21 28.36
N ILE A 316 -10.49 1.08 27.70
CA ILE A 316 -10.98 -0.17 28.28
C ILE A 316 -9.83 -1.19 28.29
N GLY A 317 -9.45 -1.66 29.48
CA GLY A 317 -8.34 -2.61 29.68
C GLY A 317 -7.24 -2.02 30.56
N ARG A 318 -5.97 -2.17 30.14
CA ARG A 318 -4.82 -1.56 30.81
C ARG A 318 -4.58 -0.16 30.23
N PRO A 319 -4.82 0.95 30.96
CA PRO A 319 -4.97 2.23 30.30
C PRO A 319 -3.65 2.91 29.92
N PHE A 320 -2.64 2.85 30.80
CA PHE A 320 -1.37 3.55 30.66
C PHE A 320 -0.18 2.69 31.09
N THR A 321 0.97 2.89 30.46
CA THR A 321 2.32 2.51 30.93
C THR A 321 3.35 3.51 30.45
#